data_AF-A0A3B8R4J7-F1
#
_entry.id   AF-A0A3B8R4J7-F1
#
_cell.length_a   1.000
_cell.length_b   1.000
_cell.length_c   1.000
_cell.angle_alpha   90.00
_cell.angle_beta   90.00
_cell.angle_gamma   90.00
#
_symmetry.space_group_name_H-M   'P 1'
#
loop_
_entity.id
_entity.type
_entity.pdbx_description
1 polymer ?
#
loop_
_entity_poly.entity_id
_entity_poly.type
_entity_poly.pdbx_seq_one_letter_code
_entity_poly.pdbx_strand_id
1 'polypeptide(L)' 'TAARMAQELSALGYEVHSGIARTGVVALLRNGAGPLVMMRADMDALPV' A
#
# COMPACT_ATOMS: atom_id res chain seq x y z
N THR A 1 -5.86 -2.16 -10.70
CA THR A 1 -4.89 -1.30 -9.99
C THR A 1 -4.65 -1.73 -8.56
N ALA A 2 -5.58 -1.52 -7.63
CA ALA A 2 -5.38 -1.85 -6.21
C ALA A 2 -4.91 -3.30 -5.95
N ALA A 3 -5.52 -4.28 -6.62
CA ALA A 3 -5.11 -5.69 -6.52
C ALA A 3 -3.66 -5.93 -6.96
N ARG A 4 -3.21 -5.25 -8.02
CA ARG A 4 -1.82 -5.33 -8.49
C ARG A 4 -0.85 -4.73 -7.47
N MET A 5 -1.19 -3.56 -6.91
CA MET A 5 -0.37 -2.94 -5.86
C MET A 5 -0.24 -3.83 -4.63
N ALA A 6 -1.34 -4.44 -4.18
CA ALA A 6 -1.31 -5.37 -3.06
C ALA A 6 -0.42 -6.59 -3.33
N GLN A 7 -0.48 -7.16 -4.54
CA GLN A 7 0.37 -8.28 -4.95
C GLN A 7 1.86 -7.92 -4.96
N GLU A 8 2.22 -6.78 -5.57
CA GLU A 8 3.62 -6.34 -5.64
C GLU A 8 4.19 -6.04 -4.24
N LEU A 9 3.44 -5.32 -3.40
CA LEU A 9 3.87 -5.02 -2.03
C LEU A 9 4.00 -6.29 -1.18
N SER A 10 3.11 -7.26 -1.36
CA SER A 10 3.21 -8.56 -0.69
C SER A 10 4.44 -9.34 -1.16
N ALA A 11 4.73 -9.32 -2.46
CA ALA A 11 5.91 -9.99 -3.04
C ALA A 11 7.24 -9.37 -2.54
N LEU A 12 7.22 -8.08 -2.20
CA LEU A 12 8.34 -7.36 -1.59
C LEU A 12 8.47 -7.59 -0.07
N GLY A 13 7.59 -8.39 0.54
CA GLY A 13 7.66 -8.74 1.96
C GLY A 13 7.00 -7.75 2.92
N TYR A 14 6.15 -6.84 2.41
CA TYR A 14 5.36 -5.97 3.27
C TYR A 14 4.17 -6.72 3.89
N GLU A 15 3.76 -6.30 5.08
CA GLU A 15 2.45 -6.65 5.62
C GLU A 15 1.38 -5.76 4.97
N VAL A 16 0.51 -6.36 4.16
CA VAL A 16 -0.43 -5.62 3.31
C VAL A 16 -1.86 -5.70 3.85
N HIS A 17 -2.48 -4.53 4.01
CA HIS A 17 -3.90 -4.37 4.30
C HIS A 17 -4.59 -3.72 3.10
N SER A 18 -5.48 -4.46 2.44
CA SER A 18 -6.25 -3.98 1.27
C SER A 18 -7.74 -3.84 1.57
N GLY A 19 -8.46 -3.12 0.71
CA GLY A 19 -9.91 -2.94 0.84
C GLY A 19 -10.29 -1.77 1.76
N ILE A 20 -9.32 -0.94 2.14
CA ILE A 20 -9.53 0.26 2.95
C ILE A 20 -10.26 1.28 2.07
N ALA A 21 -11.43 1.74 2.49
CA ALA A 21 -12.27 2.63 1.69
C ALA A 21 -12.46 2.13 0.23
N ARG A 22 -12.76 0.83 0.08
CA ARG A 22 -12.96 0.09 -1.19
C ARG A 22 -11.67 -0.29 -1.92
N THR A 23 -10.83 0.66 -2.32
CA THR A 23 -9.64 0.40 -3.16
C THR A 23 -8.31 0.77 -2.52
N GLY A 24 -8.33 1.38 -1.34
CA GLY A 24 -7.14 1.74 -0.59
C GLY A 24 -6.32 0.52 -0.17
N VAL A 25 -5.00 0.71 -0.20
CA VAL A 25 -3.99 -0.27 0.20
C VAL A 25 -3.03 0.43 1.17
N VAL A 26 -2.77 -0.18 2.32
CA VAL A 26 -1.73 0.23 3.27
C VAL A 26 -0.75 -0.94 3.39
N ALA A 27 0.54 -0.65 3.31
CA ALA A 27 1.60 -1.65 3.42
C ALA A 27 2.61 -1.22 4.49
N LEU A 28 2.93 -2.14 5.39
CA LEU A 28 3.84 -1.92 6.50
C LEU A 28 5.16 -2.67 6.27
N LEU A 29 6.27 -1.93 6.29
CA LEU A 29 7.62 -2.50 6.36
C LEU A 29 8.10 -2.39 7.81
N ARG A 30 8.27 -3.53 8.47
CA ARG A 30 8.76 -3.58 9.86
C ARG A 30 10.29 -3.52 9.86
N ASN A 31 10.87 -2.50 10.49
CA ASN A 31 12.31 -2.28 10.57
C ASN A 31 12.76 -1.90 11.99
N GLY A 32 12.46 -2.75 12.96
CA GLY A 32 12.84 -2.55 14.36
C GLY A 32 12.06 -1.43 15.07
N ALA A 33 12.52 -1.07 16.27
CA ALA A 33 11.91 -0.01 17.07
C ALA A 33 12.40 1.37 16.60
N GLY A 34 11.48 2.33 16.50
CA GLY A 34 11.79 3.70 16.11
C GLY A 34 10.52 4.47 15.72
N PRO A 35 10.67 5.75 15.34
CA PRO A 35 9.56 6.56 14.82
C PRO A 35 9.02 5.97 13.51
N LEU A 36 7.71 6.09 13.30
CA LEU A 36 7.06 5.69 12.05
C LEU A 36 7.16 6.81 11.00
N VAL A 37 7.54 6.44 9.78
CA VAL A 37 7.51 7.33 8.60
C VAL A 37 6.49 6.80 7.60
N MET A 38 5.71 7.70 6.99
CA MET A 38 4.66 7.34 6.03
C MET A 38 4.82 8.14 4.73
N MET A 39 4.52 7.48 3.62
CA MET A 39 4.34 8.09 2.31
C MET A 39 2.93 7.76 1.79
N ARG A 40 2.30 8.72 1.10
CA ARG A 40 0.98 8.55 0.48
C ARG A 40 1.08 8.80 -1.02
N ALA A 41 0.42 7.94 -1.79
CA ALA A 41 0.20 8.10 -3.23
C ALA A 41 -1.24 7.75 -3.59
N ASP A 42 -1.78 8.34 -4.65
CA ASP A 42 -3.05 7.97 -5.30
C ASP A 42 -2.84 6.92 -6.39
N MET A 43 -3.94 6.32 -6.84
CA MET A 43 -3.95 5.20 -7.80
C MET A 43 -5.00 5.37 -8.92
N ASP A 44 -5.81 6.44 -8.88
CA ASP A 44 -6.85 6.72 -9.85
C ASP A 44 -6.32 7.50 -11.06
N ALA A 45 -7.06 7.40 -12.16
CA ALA A 45 -6.75 8.06 -13.43
C ALA A 45 -7.88 9.04 -13.79
N LEU A 46 -7.60 9.95 -14.71
CA LEU A 46 -8.60 10.82 -15.33
C LEU A 46 -9.13 10.18 -16.63
N PRO A 47 -10.41 10.38 -16.97
CA PRO A 47 -10.98 9.96 -18.24
C PRO A 47 -10.62 10.97 -19.34
N VAL A 48 -9.40 10.86 -19.86
CA VAL A 48 -8.93 11.60 -21.05
C VAL A 48 -9.23 10.85 -22.34
#